data_AF-A0A7V8ZE01-F1
#
_entry.id   AF-A0A7V8ZE01-F1
#
_cell.length_a   1.000
_cell.length_b   1.000
_cell.length_c   1.000
_cell.angle_alpha   90.00
_cell.angle_beta   90.00
_cell.angle_gamma   90.00
#
_symmetry.space_group_name_H-M   'P 1'
#
loop_
_entity.id
_entity.type
_entity.pdbx_description
1 polymer ?
#
loop_
_entity_poly.entity_id
_entity_poly.type
_entity_poly.pdbx_seq_one_letter_code
_entity_poly.pdbx_strand_id
1 'polypeptide(L)'
;MPKARPLPETGSIFLDARGGDRAMRVSWHHDNGIVVLSLWRENVCAGSFRMTIDDVPDMIATLRAGLDAAYDVALQRRRSIAG
;
A
#
# COMPACT_ATOMS: atom_id res chain seq x y z
N MET A 1 -2.78 30.33 -8.32
CA MET A 1 -2.67 28.95 -8.85
C MET A 1 -1.67 28.21 -8.00
N PRO A 2 -2.03 27.17 -7.23
CA PRO A 2 -1.01 26.37 -6.56
C PRO A 2 -0.19 25.69 -7.66
N LYS A 3 1.12 25.89 -7.67
CA LYS A 3 2.03 25.16 -8.57
C LYS A 3 1.89 23.68 -8.22
N ALA A 4 1.59 22.85 -9.22
CA ALA A 4 1.72 21.42 -9.09
C ALA A 4 3.18 21.13 -8.69
N ARG A 5 3.37 20.65 -7.47
CA ARG A 5 4.68 20.23 -6.98
C ARG A 5 5.08 18.97 -7.75
N PRO A 6 6.34 18.81 -8.21
CA PRO A 6 6.79 17.59 -8.87
C PRO A 6 6.42 16.37 -8.03
N LEU A 7 6.03 15.29 -8.71
CA LEU A 7 5.72 14.01 -8.07
C LEU A 7 6.92 13.62 -7.20
N PRO A 8 6.73 13.32 -5.90
CA PRO A 8 7.83 12.92 -5.04
C PRO A 8 8.52 11.67 -5.63
N GLU A 9 9.85 11.70 -5.69
CA GLU A 9 10.70 10.74 -6.42
C GLU A 9 10.75 9.32 -5.82
N THR A 10 9.89 8.98 -4.87
CA THR A 10 9.89 7.68 -4.17
C THR A 10 8.48 7.18 -3.91
N GLY A 11 7.62 7.19 -4.93
CA GLY A 11 6.31 6.56 -4.83
C GLY A 11 6.27 5.14 -5.36
N SER A 12 5.61 4.22 -4.64
CA SER A 12 5.30 2.88 -5.16
C SER A 12 3.86 2.83 -5.68
N ILE A 13 3.65 2.09 -6.78
CA ILE A 13 2.32 1.79 -7.31
C ILE A 13 2.05 0.30 -7.11
N PHE A 14 0.93 -0.03 -6.49
CA PHE A 14 0.45 -1.40 -6.30
C PHE A 14 -0.83 -1.59 -7.11
N LEU A 15 -0.89 -2.64 -7.93
CA LEU A 15 -2.08 -2.96 -8.70
C LEU A 15 -3.13 -3.63 -7.82
N ASP A 16 -4.39 -3.26 -8.01
CA ASP A 16 -5.51 -3.87 -7.31
C ASP A 16 -5.82 -5.24 -7.94
N ALA A 17 -5.90 -6.28 -7.12
CA ALA A 17 -6.18 -7.65 -7.56
C ALA A 17 -7.52 -7.79 -8.30
N ARG A 18 -8.46 -6.86 -8.11
CA ARG A 18 -9.73 -6.84 -8.83
C ARG A 18 -9.54 -6.45 -10.31
N GLY A 19 -8.39 -5.94 -10.74
CA GLY A 19 -8.11 -5.49 -12.11
C GLY A 19 -8.79 -4.17 -12.50
N GLY A 20 -8.92 -3.90 -13.80
CA GLY A 20 -9.64 -2.74 -14.35
C GLY A 20 -8.98 -1.39 -14.04
N ASP A 21 -7.67 -1.29 -14.27
CA ASP A 21 -6.84 -0.09 -14.06
C ASP A 21 -6.98 0.54 -12.67
N ARG A 22 -7.26 -0.30 -11.68
CA ARG A 22 -7.27 0.08 -10.27
C ARG A 22 -5.87 -0.07 -9.68
N ALA A 23 -5.44 0.95 -8.94
CA ALA A 23 -4.15 0.95 -8.29
C ALA A 23 -4.17 1.74 -6.97
N MET A 24 -3.31 1.34 -6.03
CA MET A 24 -2.92 2.16 -4.90
C MET A 24 -1.58 2.83 -5.20
N ARG A 25 -1.50 4.14 -5.02
CA ARG A 25 -0.24 4.90 -5.09
C ARG A 25 0.15 5.32 -3.69
N VAL A 26 1.42 5.11 -3.36
CA VAL A 26 2.05 5.60 -2.13
C VAL A 26 2.93 6.77 -2.52
N SER A 27 2.79 7.91 -1.85
CA SER A 27 3.63 9.09 -2.09
C SER A 27 4.06 9.75 -0.79
N TRP A 28 5.33 10.11 -0.68
CA TRP A 28 5.90 10.72 0.51
C TRP A 28 5.92 12.25 0.41
N HIS A 29 5.67 12.89 1.54
CA HIS A 29 5.76 14.34 1.71
C HIS A 29 6.60 14.63 2.95
N HIS A 30 7.93 14.47 2.80
CA HIS A 30 8.89 14.59 3.90
C HIS A 30 8.79 15.92 4.64
N ASP A 31 8.67 17.03 3.93
CA ASP A 31 8.52 18.37 4.54
C ASP A 31 7.31 18.49 5.48
N ASN A 32 6.30 17.64 5.28
CA ASN A 32 5.06 17.62 6.07
C ASN A 32 5.00 16.43 7.04
N GLY A 33 6.01 15.55 7.07
CA GLY A 33 5.99 14.34 7.88
C GLY A 33 4.81 13.40 7.57
N ILE A 34 4.40 13.31 6.31
CA ILE A 34 3.22 12.54 5.89
C ILE A 34 3.55 11.59 4.73
N VAL A 35 2.96 10.39 4.76
CA VAL A 35 2.78 9.53 3.59
C VAL A 35 1.30 9.52 3.17
N VAL A 36 1.04 9.56 1.87
CA VAL A 36 -0.31 9.51 1.30
C VAL A 36 -0.49 8.20 0.55
N LEU A 37 -1.51 7.45 0.93
CA LEU A 37 -1.99 6.27 0.23
C LEU A 37 -3.25 6.67 -0.53
N SER A 38 -3.22 6.59 -1.86
CA SER A 38 -4.35 7.01 -2.70
C SER A 38 -4.82 5.88 -3.61
N LEU A 39 -6.13 5.71 -3.71
CA LEU A 39 -6.77 4.73 -4.57
C LEU A 39 -7.19 5.40 -5.87
N TRP A 40 -6.78 4.80 -6.99
CA TRP A 40 -7.01 5.29 -8.33
C TRP A 40 -7.80 4.29 -9.13
N ARG A 41 -8.61 4.81 -10.06
CA ARG A 41 -9.18 4.06 -11.17
C ARG A 41 -8.90 4.86 -12.44
N GLU A 42 -8.18 4.26 -13.38
CA GLU A 42 -7.69 4.94 -14.57
C GLU A 42 -6.89 6.21 -14.15
N ASN A 43 -7.34 7.40 -14.54
CA ASN A 43 -6.73 8.68 -14.20
C ASN A 43 -7.47 9.45 -13.08
N VAL A 44 -8.45 8.83 -12.41
CA VAL A 44 -9.24 9.45 -11.36
C VAL A 44 -8.83 8.93 -9.98
N CYS A 45 -8.51 9.84 -9.06
CA CYS A 45 -8.33 9.51 -7.65
C CYS A 45 -9.71 9.31 -7.00
N ALA A 46 -10.00 8.08 -6.59
CA ALA A 46 -11.26 7.69 -5.97
C ALA A 46 -11.25 7.89 -4.44
N GLY A 47 -10.07 8.02 -3.83
CA GLY A 47 -9.92 8.28 -2.40
C GLY A 47 -8.47 8.38 -1.97
N SER A 48 -8.22 9.05 -0.84
CA SER A 48 -6.88 9.19 -0.26
C SER A 48 -6.91 9.13 1.26
N PHE A 49 -5.89 8.51 1.83
CA PHE A 49 -5.61 8.47 3.25
C PHE A 49 -4.24 9.12 3.51
N ARG A 50 -4.16 9.98 4.52
CA ARG A 50 -2.91 10.62 4.95
C ARG A 50 -2.51 10.04 6.29
N MET A 51 -1.31 9.49 6.35
CA MET A 51 -0.74 8.88 7.55
C MET A 51 0.49 9.67 7.97
N THR A 52 0.69 9.86 9.27
CA THR A 52 1.94 10.45 9.78
C THR A 52 3.10 9.48 9.54
N ILE A 53 4.32 9.98 9.42
CA ILE A 53 5.50 9.09 9.29
C ILE A 53 5.72 8.23 10.54
N ASP A 54 5.25 8.69 11.70
CA ASP A 54 5.41 8.00 12.99
C ASP A 54 4.52 6.74 13.07
N ASP A 55 3.39 6.72 12.36
CA ASP A 55 2.48 5.56 12.30
C ASP A 55 2.91 4.52 11.24
N VAL A 56 3.85 4.86 10.34
CA VAL A 56 4.28 3.95 9.26
C VAL A 56 4.91 2.65 9.79
N PRO A 57 5.78 2.66 10.82
CA PRO A 57 6.29 1.42 11.42
C PRO A 57 5.18 0.46 11.85
N ASP A 58 4.11 0.96 12.46
CA ASP A 58 2.97 0.14 12.90
C ASP A 58 2.18 -0.42 11.71
N MET A 59 2.01 0.35 10.64
CA MET A 59 1.44 -0.14 9.38
C MET A 59 2.29 -1.29 8.80
N ILE A 60 3.63 -1.13 8.78
CA ILE A 60 4.55 -2.16 8.28
C ILE A 60 4.46 -3.43 9.14
N ALA A 61 4.45 -3.29 10.46
CA ALA A 61 4.32 -4.41 11.39
C ALA A 61 3.00 -5.17 11.16
N THR A 62 1.90 -4.43 10.96
CA THR A 62 0.58 -5.00 10.66
C THR A 62 0.59 -5.81 9.36
N LEU A 63 1.18 -5.26 8.29
CA LEU A 63 1.28 -5.96 7.01
C LEU A 63 2.16 -7.22 7.09
N ARG A 64 3.28 -7.14 7.84
CA ARG A 64 4.17 -8.28 8.04
C ARG A 64 3.48 -9.41 8.81
N ALA A 65 2.77 -9.09 9.89
CA ALA A 65 2.04 -10.08 10.67
C ALA A 65 0.98 -10.80 9.83
N GLY A 66 0.27 -10.07 8.97
CA GLY A 66 -0.68 -10.66 8.03
C GLY A 66 -0.01 -11.58 7.00
N LEU A 67 1.17 -11.21 6.51
CA LEU A 67 1.95 -12.04 5.58
C LEU A 67 2.43 -13.33 6.25
N ASP A 68 2.98 -13.26 7.46
CA ASP A 68 3.44 -14.41 8.23
C ASP A 68 2.29 -15.41 8.45
N ALA A 69 1.12 -14.92 8.87
CA ALA A 69 -0.08 -15.76 9.03
C ALA A 69 -0.54 -16.42 7.72
N ALA A 70 -0.46 -15.71 6.59
CA ALA A 70 -0.81 -16.27 5.28
C ALA A 70 0.13 -17.42 4.87
N TYR A 71 1.42 -17.31 5.18
CA TYR A 71 2.39 -18.39 4.93
C TYR A 71 2.11 -19.64 5.78
N ASP A 72 1.77 -19.46 7.05
CA ASP A 72 1.44 -20.58 7.94
C ASP A 72 0.24 -21.38 7.41
N VAL A 73 -0.82 -20.69 6.99
CA VAL A 73 -2.00 -21.31 6.37
C VAL A 73 -1.62 -22.09 5.10
N ALA A 74 -0.80 -21.50 4.23
CA ALA A 74 -0.35 -22.17 3.01
C ALA A 74 0.49 -23.42 3.29
N LEU A 75 1.37 -23.37 4.29
CA LEU A 75 2.20 -24.51 4.70
C LEU A 75 1.36 -25.65 5.26
N GLN A 76 0.37 -25.35 6.10
CA GLN A 76 -0.55 -26.32 6.66
C GLN A 76 -1.33 -27.06 5.55
N ARG A 77 -1.88 -26.33 4.58
CA ARG A 77 -2.58 -26.92 3.43
C ARG A 77 -1.68 -27.86 2.61
N ARG A 78 -0.42 -27.49 2.41
CA ARG A 78 0.54 -28.35 1.69
C ARG A 78 0.83 -29.64 2.45
N ARG A 79 0.99 -29.57 3.78
CA ARG A 79 1.23 -30.74 4.63
C ARG A 79 0.03 -31.69 4.65
N SER A 80 -1.20 -31.16 4.67
CA SER A 80 -2.42 -31.99 4.64
C SER A 80 -2.69 -32.68 3.30
N ILE A 81 -2.09 -32.21 2.21
CA ILE A 81 -2.21 -32.85 0.88
C ILE A 81 -1.15 -33.95 0.69
N ALA A 82 -0.04 -33.87 1.44
CA ALA A 82 1.10 -34.77 1.30
C ALA A 82 1.07 -35.99 2.23
N GLY A 83 0.09 -36.09 3.13
CA GLY A 83 -0.12 -37.22 4.05
C GLY A 83 -1.50 -37.82 3.86
#